data_AF-A0A2A4NDX8-F1
#
_entry.id   AF-A0A2A4NDX8-F1
#
_cell.length_a   1.000
_cell.length_b   1.000
_cell.length_c   1.000
_cell.angle_alpha   90.00
_cell.angle_beta   90.00
_cell.angle_gamma   90.00
#
_symmetry.space_group_name_H-M   'P 1'
#
loop_
_entity.id
_entity.type
_entity.pdbx_description
1 polymer ?
#
loop_
_entity_poly.entity_id
_entity_poly.type
_entity_poly.pdbx_seq_one_letter_code
_entity_poly.pdbx_strand_id
1 'polypeptide(L)'
;MRPKTADHDKLDEGVRVRLTKLEKRLLLKRSQKEGYRTLSDFCRAKLIKKREIKKIEVSKEFVMITKKLDYELNKIGVNLNQVSKNINSQQVYQFTPSDREVFKKVLQELRNCFSVLQNYMDTIE
;
A
#
# COMPACT_ATOMS: atom_id res chain seq x y z
N MET A 1 5.41 -1.61 -44.43
CA MET A 1 5.91 -3.00 -44.28
C MET A 1 6.35 -3.24 -42.84
N ARG A 2 6.08 -4.40 -42.25
CA ARG A 2 6.59 -4.74 -40.91
C ARG A 2 8.08 -5.13 -41.02
N PRO A 3 8.97 -4.60 -40.18
CA PRO A 3 10.39 -4.97 -40.20
C PRO A 3 10.54 -6.48 -39.97
N LYS A 4 11.46 -7.11 -40.70
CA LYS A 4 11.77 -8.54 -40.53
C LYS A 4 12.39 -8.75 -39.16
N THR A 5 11.77 -9.60 -38.35
CA THR A 5 12.34 -10.08 -37.08
C THR A 5 13.58 -10.90 -37.39
N ALA A 6 14.68 -10.63 -36.68
CA ALA A 6 15.92 -11.38 -36.85
C ALA A 6 15.71 -12.87 -36.53
N ASP A 7 16.46 -13.76 -37.17
CA ASP A 7 16.24 -15.20 -37.04
C ASP A 7 16.38 -15.71 -35.59
N HIS A 8 17.23 -15.07 -34.78
CA HIS A 8 17.39 -15.40 -33.36
C HIS A 8 16.23 -14.94 -32.46
N ASP A 9 15.37 -14.04 -32.95
CA ASP A 9 14.19 -13.54 -32.22
C ASP A 9 12.90 -14.25 -32.65
N LYS A 10 12.98 -15.17 -33.62
CA LYS A 10 11.84 -15.98 -34.05
C LYS A 10 11.51 -17.03 -32.99
N LEU A 11 10.21 -17.19 -32.75
CA LEU A 11 9.67 -18.07 -31.71
C LEU A 11 9.15 -19.35 -32.36
N ASP A 12 10.07 -20.17 -32.86
CA ASP A 12 9.73 -21.34 -33.68
C ASP A 12 9.45 -22.59 -32.84
N GLU A 13 10.02 -22.67 -31.63
CA GLU A 13 9.85 -23.80 -30.70
C GLU A 13 8.73 -23.55 -29.68
N GLY A 14 7.79 -24.50 -29.56
CA GLY A 14 6.58 -24.38 -28.74
C GLY A 14 6.53 -25.30 -27.53
N VAL A 15 5.92 -24.83 -26.44
CA VAL A 15 5.64 -25.64 -25.23
C VAL A 15 4.13 -25.87 -25.09
N ARG A 16 3.71 -27.13 -24.94
CA ARG A 16 2.29 -27.49 -24.72
C ARG A 16 2.03 -27.81 -23.26
N VAL A 17 1.13 -27.06 -22.63
CA VAL A 17 0.67 -27.31 -21.25
C VAL A 17 -0.81 -27.69 -21.27
N ARG A 18 -1.17 -28.81 -20.63
CA ARG A 18 -2.57 -29.22 -20.44
C ARG A 18 -3.10 -28.59 -19.16
N LEU A 19 -4.23 -27.90 -19.26
CA LEU A 19 -4.89 -27.20 -18.16
C LEU A 19 -6.36 -27.61 -18.12
N THR A 20 -6.93 -27.66 -16.92
CA THR A 20 -8.38 -27.68 -16.73
C THR A 20 -9.01 -26.39 -17.23
N LYS A 21 -10.33 -26.40 -17.46
CA LYS A 21 -11.09 -25.20 -17.89
C LYS A 21 -10.95 -24.05 -16.89
N LEU A 22 -10.92 -24.38 -15.60
CA LEU A 22 -10.80 -23.41 -14.52
C LEU A 22 -9.41 -22.77 -14.50
N GLU A 23 -8.36 -23.58 -14.55
CA GLU A 23 -6.97 -23.10 -14.59
C GLU A 23 -6.72 -22.18 -15.79
N LYS A 24 -7.22 -22.56 -16.98
CA LYS A 24 -7.09 -21.73 -18.18
C LYS A 24 -7.77 -20.37 -17.98
N ARG A 25 -8.96 -20.33 -17.35
CA ARG A 25 -9.68 -19.09 -17.08
C ARG A 25 -8.93 -18.21 -16.07
N LEU A 26 -8.41 -18.79 -15.00
CA LEU A 26 -7.60 -18.06 -14.01
C LEU A 26 -6.35 -17.47 -14.64
N LEU A 27 -5.66 -18.25 -15.47
CA LEU A 27 -4.44 -17.82 -16.16
C LEU A 27 -4.71 -16.63 -17.09
N LEU A 28 -5.79 -16.67 -17.86
CA LEU A 28 -6.20 -15.56 -18.74
C LEU A 28 -6.53 -14.29 -17.95
N LYS A 29 -7.33 -14.40 -16.89
CA LYS A 29 -7.66 -13.25 -16.02
C LYS A 29 -6.41 -12.63 -15.43
N ARG A 30 -5.46 -13.45 -14.96
CA ARG A 30 -4.19 -12.99 -14.40
C ARG A 30 -3.33 -12.28 -15.44
N SER A 31 -3.22 -12.84 -16.65
CA SER A 31 -2.50 -12.23 -17.77
C SER A 31 -3.04 -10.82 -18.10
N GLN A 32 -4.37 -10.67 -18.13
CA GLN A 32 -5.03 -9.39 -18.38
C GLN A 32 -4.80 -8.39 -17.24
N LYS A 33 -4.97 -8.84 -15.99
CA LYS A 33 -4.75 -8.01 -14.80
C LYS A 33 -3.33 -7.46 -14.71
N GLU A 34 -2.34 -8.26 -15.12
CA GLU A 34 -0.93 -7.84 -15.12
C GLU A 34 -0.51 -7.09 -16.41
N GLY A 35 -1.46 -6.77 -17.31
CA GLY A 35 -1.23 -5.90 -18.47
C GLY A 35 -0.56 -6.55 -19.68
N TYR A 36 -0.51 -7.87 -19.76
CA TYR A 36 0.13 -8.57 -20.88
C TYR A 36 -0.81 -8.68 -22.09
N ARG A 37 -0.27 -8.38 -23.27
CA ARG A 37 -1.01 -8.43 -24.55
C ARG A 37 -1.41 -9.85 -24.95
N THR A 38 -0.54 -10.83 -24.71
CA THR A 38 -0.82 -12.23 -25.02
C THR A 38 -0.43 -13.14 -23.87
N LEU A 39 -1.10 -14.30 -23.81
CA LEU A 39 -0.77 -15.35 -22.84
C LEU A 39 0.66 -15.88 -23.03
N SER A 40 1.16 -15.88 -24.28
CA SER A 40 2.54 -16.28 -24.58
C SER A 40 3.54 -15.31 -23.97
N ASP A 41 3.28 -13.99 -24.04
CA ASP A 41 4.13 -12.99 -23.42
C ASP A 41 4.13 -13.10 -21.89
N PHE A 42 2.94 -13.32 -21.31
CA PHE A 42 2.79 -13.56 -19.89
C PHE A 42 3.57 -14.80 -19.43
N CYS A 43 3.40 -15.94 -20.11
CA CYS A 43 4.10 -17.17 -19.76
C CYS A 43 5.61 -17.02 -19.89
N ARG A 44 6.12 -16.43 -20.97
CA ARG A 44 7.57 -16.19 -21.13
C ARG A 44 8.11 -15.24 -20.07
N ALA A 45 7.37 -14.20 -19.70
CA ALA A 45 7.74 -13.28 -18.63
C ALA A 45 7.73 -13.92 -17.23
N LYS A 46 6.93 -14.95 -17.00
CA LYS A 46 6.90 -15.65 -15.70
C LYS A 46 7.82 -16.86 -15.61
N LEU A 47 8.05 -17.55 -16.73
CA LEU A 47 8.84 -18.79 -16.78
C LEU A 47 10.31 -18.55 -17.13
N ILE A 48 10.59 -17.61 -18.04
CA ILE A 48 11.94 -17.40 -18.59
C ILE A 48 12.60 -16.17 -17.99
N LYS A 49 11.88 -15.05 -17.89
CA LYS A 49 12.43 -13.88 -17.19
C LYS A 49 12.52 -14.26 -15.71
N LYS A 50 13.75 -14.47 -15.21
CA LYS A 50 14.02 -14.59 -13.76
C LYS A 50 13.20 -13.51 -13.09
N ARG A 51 12.42 -13.87 -12.05
CA ARG A 51 11.68 -12.90 -11.24
C ARG A 51 12.64 -11.73 -11.00
N GLU A 52 12.37 -10.59 -11.63
CA GLU A 52 12.90 -9.34 -11.13
C GLU A 52 12.21 -9.18 -9.79
N ILE A 53 12.82 -9.73 -8.75
CA ILE A 53 12.63 -9.21 -7.41
C ILE A 53 13.13 -7.79 -7.56
N LYS A 54 12.23 -6.86 -7.90
CA LYS A 54 12.50 -5.44 -7.79
C LYS A 54 12.71 -5.24 -6.30
N LYS A 55 13.97 -5.32 -5.87
CA LYS A 55 14.39 -4.89 -4.55
C LYS A 55 14.04 -3.42 -4.53
N ILE A 56 12.95 -3.08 -3.84
CA ILE A 56 12.58 -1.69 -3.62
C ILE A 56 13.63 -1.17 -2.66
N GLU A 57 14.72 -0.64 -3.21
CA GLU A 57 15.73 0.06 -2.43
C GLU A 57 15.17 1.45 -2.12
N VAL A 58 14.58 1.53 -0.94
CA VAL A 58 14.06 2.76 -0.38
C VAL A 58 15.25 3.65 -0.01
N SER A 59 15.19 4.95 -0.33
CA SER A 59 16.27 5.87 -0.01
C SER A 59 16.53 5.91 1.50
N LYS A 60 17.80 6.12 1.90
CA LYS A 60 18.16 6.24 3.32
C LYS A 60 17.36 7.35 4.02
N GLU A 61 17.06 8.41 3.29
CA GLU A 61 16.22 9.53 3.75
C GLU A 61 14.80 9.08 4.07
N PHE A 62 14.16 8.32 3.18
CA PHE A 62 12.82 7.80 3.44
C PHE A 62 12.81 6.90 4.67
N VAL A 63 13.78 5.98 4.80
CA VAL A 63 13.89 5.11 5.99
C VAL A 63 14.03 5.94 7.28
N MET A 64 14.82 7.02 7.24
CA MET A 64 15.00 7.92 8.37
C MET A 64 13.69 8.64 8.72
N ILE A 65 12.97 9.15 7.71
CA ILE A 65 11.68 9.82 7.88
C ILE A 65 10.63 8.85 8.45
N THR A 66 10.54 7.62 7.94
CA THR A 66 9.56 6.64 8.44
C THR A 66 9.85 6.26 9.89
N LYS A 67 11.12 6.08 10.27
CA LYS A 67 11.50 5.81 11.66
C LYS A 67 11.20 6.99 12.59
N LYS A 68 11.41 8.22 12.13
CA LYS A 68 11.06 9.42 12.89
C LYS A 68 9.55 9.51 13.08
N LEU A 69 8.78 9.21 12.03
CA LEU A 69 7.32 9.19 12.09
C LEU A 69 6.81 8.13 13.09
N ASP A 70 7.34 6.90 13.02
CA ASP A 70 7.01 5.81 13.95
C ASP A 70 7.30 6.21 15.41
N TYR A 71 8.46 6.84 15.64
CA TYR A 71 8.84 7.34 16.96
C TYR A 71 7.88 8.42 17.50
N GLU A 72 7.51 9.41 16.68
CA GLU A 72 6.56 10.45 17.10
C GLU A 72 5.14 9.90 17.32
N LEU A 73 4.68 8.99 16.46
CA LEU A 73 3.40 8.30 16.65
C LEU A 73 3.38 7.49 17.96
N ASN A 74 4.48 6.80 18.28
CA ASN A 74 4.59 6.08 19.54
C ASN A 74 4.52 7.02 20.75
N LYS A 75 5.16 8.19 20.71
CA LYS A 75 5.03 9.20 21.78
C LYS A 75 3.59 9.67 21.95
N ILE A 76 2.89 9.96 20.84
CA ILE A 76 1.50 10.38 20.87
C ILE A 76 0.65 9.27 21.52
N GLY A 77 0.85 8.01 21.13
CA GLY A 77 0.17 6.86 21.70
C GLY A 77 0.42 6.69 23.21
N VAL A 78 1.67 6.85 23.65
CA VAL A 78 2.03 6.79 25.08
C VAL A 78 1.35 7.91 25.87
N ASN A 79 1.34 9.14 25.36
CA ASN A 79 0.68 10.27 26.02
C ASN A 79 -0.83 10.08 26.12
N LEU A 80 -1.48 9.62 25.05
CA LEU A 80 -2.91 9.30 25.06
C LEU A 80 -3.24 8.18 26.06
N ASN A 81 -2.38 7.16 26.16
CA ASN A 81 -2.54 6.09 27.14
C ASN A 81 -2.41 6.62 28.58
N GLN A 82 -1.48 7.55 28.83
CA GLN A 82 -1.34 8.19 30.14
C GLN A 82 -2.57 9.03 30.50
N VAL A 83 -3.08 9.86 29.58
CA VAL A 83 -4.32 10.62 29.78
C VAL A 83 -5.49 9.68 30.08
N SER A 84 -5.63 8.61 29.31
CA SER A 84 -6.69 7.61 29.50
C SER A 84 -6.58 6.94 30.88
N LYS A 85 -5.37 6.56 31.30
CA LYS A 85 -5.13 5.98 32.63
C LYS A 85 -5.42 6.97 33.76
N ASN A 86 -5.07 8.24 33.60
CA ASN A 86 -5.37 9.29 34.59
C ASN A 86 -6.88 9.51 34.75
N ILE A 87 -7.61 9.57 33.64
CA ILE A 87 -9.07 9.66 33.65
C ILE A 87 -9.69 8.44 34.34
N ASN A 88 -9.19 7.24 34.04
CA ASN A 88 -9.73 6.00 34.58
C ASN A 88 -9.33 5.75 36.05
N SER A 89 -8.18 6.25 36.50
CA SER A 89 -7.66 6.04 37.86
C SER A 89 -8.26 7.00 38.88
N GLN A 90 -8.74 8.17 38.45
CA GLN A 90 -9.44 9.09 39.32
C GLN A 90 -10.92 8.71 39.43
N GLN A 91 -11.25 7.84 40.39
CA GLN A 91 -12.64 7.60 40.82
C GLN A 91 -13.34 8.86 41.41
N VAL A 92 -12.64 10.00 41.48
CA VAL A 92 -13.15 11.30 41.93
C VAL A 92 -12.62 12.47 41.05
N TYR A 93 -12.47 12.29 39.73
CA TYR A 93 -12.38 13.45 38.82
C TYR A 93 -13.71 13.59 38.11
N GLN A 94 -14.57 14.45 38.65
CA GLN A 94 -15.78 14.86 37.93
C GLN A 94 -15.29 15.69 36.74
N PHE A 95 -15.33 15.09 35.55
CA PHE A 95 -15.14 15.78 34.27
C PHE A 95 -15.83 17.14 34.34
N THR A 96 -15.04 18.20 34.48
CA THR A 96 -15.65 19.51 34.61
C THR A 96 -16.17 19.95 33.25
N PRO A 97 -17.16 20.84 33.20
CA PRO A 97 -17.61 21.42 31.93
C PRO A 97 -16.43 22.02 31.12
N SER A 98 -15.42 22.57 31.79
CA SER A 98 -14.22 23.12 31.16
C SER A 98 -13.37 22.04 30.49
N ASP A 99 -13.15 20.89 31.14
CA ASP A 99 -12.43 19.77 30.53
C ASP A 99 -13.14 19.29 29.26
N ARG A 100 -14.47 19.20 29.32
CA ARG A 100 -15.31 18.78 28.19
C ARG A 100 -15.19 19.73 26.99
N GLU A 101 -15.10 21.04 27.24
CA GLU A 101 -14.89 22.03 26.18
C GLU A 101 -13.48 21.95 25.59
N VAL A 102 -12.45 21.67 26.40
CA VAL A 102 -11.09 21.42 25.90
C VAL A 102 -11.07 20.18 25.00
N PHE A 103 -11.69 19.07 25.43
CA PHE A 103 -11.75 17.85 24.61
C PHE A 103 -12.54 18.05 23.31
N LYS A 104 -13.62 18.83 23.31
CA LYS A 104 -14.33 19.20 22.08
C LYS A 104 -13.45 19.99 21.13
N LYS A 105 -12.67 20.96 21.63
CA LYS A 105 -11.73 21.72 20.80
C LYS A 105 -10.67 20.80 20.19
N VAL A 106 -10.08 19.91 20.99
CA VAL A 106 -9.09 18.92 20.50
C VAL A 106 -9.69 18.03 19.42
N LEU A 107 -10.93 17.54 19.61
CA LEU A 107 -11.63 16.73 18.61
C LEU A 107 -11.90 17.52 17.32
N GLN A 108 -12.26 18.80 17.44
CA GLN A 108 -12.50 19.65 16.29
C GLN A 108 -11.22 19.88 15.48
N GLU A 109 -10.10 20.17 16.15
CA GLU A 109 -8.81 20.33 15.48
C GLU A 109 -8.36 19.04 14.78
N LEU A 110 -8.54 17.87 15.42
CA LEU A 110 -8.24 16.59 14.79
C LEU A 110 -9.08 16.36 13.53
N ARG A 111 -10.37 16.72 13.54
CA ARG A 111 -11.23 16.64 12.35
C ARG A 111 -10.78 17.59 11.25
N ASN A 112 -10.38 18.81 11.60
CA ASN A 112 -9.86 19.78 10.64
C ASN A 112 -8.58 19.24 9.98
N CYS A 113 -7.64 18.70 10.76
CA CYS A 113 -6.44 18.06 10.23
C CYS A 113 -6.77 16.90 9.29
N PHE A 114 -7.74 16.05 9.67
CA PHE A 114 -8.15 14.92 8.85
C PHE A 114 -8.76 15.37 7.52
N SER A 115 -9.60 16.41 7.53
CA SER A 115 -10.18 16.97 6.31
C SER A 115 -9.11 17.53 5.37
N VAL A 116 -8.10 18.21 5.90
CA VAL A 116 -6.98 18.72 5.09
C VAL A 116 -6.21 17.57 4.46
N LEU A 117 -5.87 16.54 5.24
CA LEU A 117 -5.19 15.35 4.74
C LEU A 117 -6.00 14.63 3.66
N GLN A 118 -7.32 14.54 3.84
CA GLN A 118 -8.20 13.90 2.87
C GLN A 118 -8.28 14.68 1.55
N ASN A 119 -8.36 16.01 1.60
CA ASN A 119 -8.30 16.83 0.39
C ASN A 119 -7.00 16.61 -0.40
N TYR A 120 -5.86 16.46 0.28
CA TYR A 120 -4.60 16.14 -0.39
C TYR A 120 -4.61 14.73 -1.02
N MET A 121 -5.24 13.75 -0.36
CA MET A 121 -5.39 12.39 -0.89
C MET A 121 -6.27 12.38 -2.14
N ASP A 122 -7.39 13.11 -2.13
CA ASP A 122 -8.34 13.19 -3.25
C ASP A 122 -7.76 13.92 -4.48
N THR A 123 -6.70 14.73 -4.29
CA THR A 123 -6.01 15.42 -5.40
C THR A 123 -4.95 14.51 -6.07
N ILE A 124 -4.62 13.37 -5.47
CA ILE A 124 -3.60 12.43 -5.96
C ILE A 124 -4.22 11.25 -6.75
N GLU A 125 -5.53 11.00 -6.62
CA GLU A 125 -6.30 10.07 -7.46
C GLU A 125 -6.73 10.71 -8.81
#